data_AF-G0ES72-F1
#
_entry.id   AF-G0ES72-F1
#
_cell.length_a   1.000
_cell.length_b   1.000
_cell.length_c   1.000
_cell.angle_alpha   90.00
_cell.angle_beta   90.00
_cell.angle_gamma   90.00
#
_symmetry.space_group_name_H-M   'P 1'
#
loop_
_entity.id
_entity.type
_entity.pdbx_description
1 polymer ?
#
loop_
_entity_poly.entity_id
_entity_poly.type
_entity_poly.pdbx_seq_one_letter_code
_entity_poly.pdbx_strand_id
1 'polypeptide(L)'
;MTEEAQRIIAITRQHWEQQVDNRLMSEQDLQDVTGLKRRSLQVQWFQRHFGVTPVQRADGRVIMTWSAFEGLQAKRAGVLPGASAPTRTPLIPIRKAA
;
A
#
# COMPACT_ATOMS: atom_id res chain seq x y z
N MET A 1 0.88 31.96 17.23
CA MET A 1 0.54 30.53 16.97
C MET A 1 1.21 29.70 18.05
N THR A 2 0.43 29.01 18.89
CA THR A 2 0.96 28.15 19.95
C THR A 2 1.27 26.75 19.43
N GLU A 3 2.21 26.05 20.06
CA GLU A 3 2.62 24.68 19.70
C GLU A 3 1.43 23.69 19.75
N GLU A 4 0.49 23.93 20.67
CA GLU A 4 -0.75 23.15 20.80
C GLU A 4 -1.67 23.29 19.57
N ALA A 5 -1.82 24.51 19.03
CA ALA A 5 -2.60 24.74 17.82
C ALA A 5 -1.99 24.03 16.59
N GLN A 6 -0.65 23.96 16.52
CA GLN A 6 0.04 23.23 15.45
C GLN A 6 -0.20 21.71 15.54
N ARG A 7 -0.17 21.15 16.75
CA ARG A 7 -0.46 19.72 16.98
C ARG A 7 -1.88 19.36 16.58
N ILE A 8 -2.88 20.18 16.93
CA ILE A 8 -4.28 19.93 16.57
C ILE A 8 -4.47 19.98 15.04
N ILE A 9 -3.87 20.97 14.36
CA ILE A 9 -3.93 21.06 12.89
C ILE A 9 -3.29 19.83 12.24
N ALA A 10 -2.11 19.40 12.73
CA ALA A 10 -1.42 18.23 12.20
C ALA A 10 -2.23 16.94 12.37
N ILE A 11 -2.79 16.70 13.56
CA ILE A 11 -3.62 15.53 13.85
C ILE A 11 -4.87 15.52 12.97
N THR A 12 -5.53 16.67 12.84
CA THR A 12 -6.75 16.79 12.04
C THR A 12 -6.46 16.50 10.58
N ARG A 13 -5.36 17.04 10.04
CA ARG A 13 -4.91 16.76 8.67
C ARG A 13 -4.61 15.28 8.45
N GLN A 14 -3.85 14.66 9.34
CA GLN A 14 -3.54 13.23 9.25
C GLN A 14 -4.81 12.37 9.28
N HIS A 15 -5.80 12.75 10.09
CA HIS A 15 -7.09 12.06 10.12
C HIS A 15 -7.80 12.11 8.76
N TRP A 16 -7.82 13.29 8.11
CA TRP A 16 -8.43 13.44 6.79
C TRP A 16 -7.67 12.69 5.69
N GLU A 17 -6.34 12.70 5.71
CA GLU A 17 -5.51 11.93 4.75
C GLU A 17 -5.80 10.42 4.90
N GLN A 18 -5.75 9.89 6.12
CA GLN A 18 -6.08 8.48 6.41
C GLN A 18 -7.52 8.09 6.01
N GLN A 19 -8.48 9.02 6.13
CA GLN A 19 -9.87 8.77 5.74
C GLN A 19 -10.05 8.65 4.23
N VAL A 20 -9.30 9.45 3.45
CA VAL A 20 -9.31 9.36 1.98
C VAL A 20 -8.66 8.06 1.53
N ASP A 21 -7.57 7.67 2.17
CA ASP A 21 -6.84 6.44 1.86
C ASP A 21 -7.68 5.19 2.15
N ASN A 22 -8.52 5.21 3.19
CA ASN A 22 -9.33 4.05 3.55
C ASN A 22 -10.65 3.92 2.77
N ARG A 23 -10.88 4.78 1.76
CA ARG A 23 -12.05 4.69 0.89
C ARG A 23 -12.01 3.42 0.04
N LEU A 24 -13.16 2.74 -0.08
CA LEU A 24 -13.33 1.63 -1.03
C LEU A 24 -13.18 2.10 -2.47
N MET A 25 -12.38 1.38 -3.26
CA MET A 25 -12.23 1.62 -4.69
C MET A 25 -13.56 1.41 -5.41
N SER A 26 -13.94 2.40 -6.22
CA SER A 26 -15.08 2.28 -7.11
C SER A 26 -14.78 1.35 -8.30
N GLU A 27 -15.81 0.96 -9.05
CA GLU A 27 -15.60 0.23 -10.31
C GLU A 27 -14.78 1.06 -11.32
N GLN A 28 -14.94 2.38 -11.32
CA GLN A 28 -14.15 3.27 -12.17
C GLN A 28 -12.69 3.29 -11.72
N ASP A 29 -12.44 3.37 -10.42
CA ASP A 29 -11.10 3.34 -9.85
C ASP A 29 -10.35 2.05 -10.25
N LEU A 30 -11.05 0.92 -10.19
CA LEU A 30 -10.51 -0.37 -10.63
C LEU A 30 -10.22 -0.39 -12.14
N GLN A 31 -11.07 0.21 -12.96
CA GLN A 31 -10.83 0.34 -14.40
C GLN A 31 -9.63 1.25 -14.69
N ASP A 32 -9.48 2.35 -13.96
CA ASP A 32 -8.38 3.30 -14.16
C ASP A 32 -7.03 2.67 -13.78
N VAL A 33 -7.00 1.89 -12.69
CA VAL A 33 -5.78 1.20 -12.23
C VAL A 33 -5.42 0.01 -13.11
N THR A 34 -6.39 -0.80 -13.50
CA THR A 34 -6.13 -2.05 -14.23
C THR A 34 -6.13 -1.87 -15.75
N GLY A 35 -6.78 -0.82 -16.25
CA GLY A 35 -7.10 -0.62 -17.67
C GLY A 35 -8.19 -1.56 -18.21
N LEU A 36 -8.89 -2.30 -17.33
CA LEU A 36 -9.75 -3.42 -17.73
C LEU A 36 -11.19 -3.23 -17.24
N LYS A 37 -12.15 -3.37 -18.14
CA LYS A 37 -13.60 -3.29 -17.82
C LYS A 37 -14.19 -4.60 -17.29
N ARG A 38 -13.60 -5.75 -17.63
CA ARG A 38 -14.13 -7.06 -17.25
C ARG A 38 -13.61 -7.45 -15.87
N ARG A 39 -14.52 -7.66 -14.92
CA ARG A 39 -14.21 -8.02 -13.52
C ARG A 39 -13.29 -9.24 -13.39
N SER A 40 -13.55 -10.30 -14.16
CA SER A 40 -12.69 -11.50 -14.17
C SER A 40 -11.26 -11.21 -14.65
N LEU A 41 -11.10 -10.27 -15.58
CA LEU A 41 -9.78 -9.84 -16.04
C LEU A 41 -9.08 -8.93 -15.02
N GLN A 42 -9.83 -8.09 -14.29
CA GLN A 42 -9.28 -7.32 -13.17
C GLN A 42 -8.71 -8.27 -12.09
N VAL A 43 -9.44 -9.33 -11.73
CA VAL A 43 -8.97 -10.36 -10.78
C VAL A 43 -7.68 -11.02 -11.28
N GLN A 44 -7.65 -11.44 -12.55
CA GLN A 44 -6.45 -12.02 -13.15
C GLN A 44 -5.28 -11.03 -13.20
N TRP A 45 -5.56 -9.74 -13.39
CA TRP A 45 -4.56 -8.68 -13.37
C TRP A 45 -3.90 -8.60 -11.98
N PHE A 46 -4.67 -8.63 -10.89
CA PHE A 46 -4.10 -8.65 -9.54
C PHE A 46 -3.25 -9.89 -9.29
N GLN A 47 -3.70 -11.06 -9.75
CA GLN A 47 -2.93 -12.29 -9.64
C GLN A 47 -1.60 -12.19 -10.41
N ARG A 48 -1.62 -11.61 -11.63
CA ARG A 48 -0.43 -11.46 -12.47
C ARG A 48 0.57 -10.44 -11.91
N HIS A 49 0.09 -9.33 -11.36
CA HIS A 49 0.94 -8.21 -10.95
C HIS A 49 1.42 -8.30 -9.50
N PHE A 50 0.64 -8.93 -8.62
CA PHE A 50 0.95 -9.01 -7.20
C PHE A 50 0.94 -10.44 -6.65
N GLY A 51 0.52 -11.43 -7.44
CA GLY A 51 0.41 -12.82 -6.96
C GLY A 51 -0.74 -13.06 -5.99
N VAL A 52 -1.69 -12.12 -5.90
CA VAL A 52 -2.82 -12.21 -4.95
C VAL A 52 -4.14 -12.34 -5.69
N THR A 53 -5.04 -13.16 -5.14
CA THR A 53 -6.44 -13.18 -5.56
C THR A 53 -7.21 -12.20 -4.67
N PRO A 54 -7.69 -11.07 -5.21
CA PRO A 54 -8.42 -10.09 -4.42
C PRO A 54 -9.77 -10.62 -3.95
N VAL A 55 -10.23 -10.11 -2.80
CA VAL A 55 -11.56 -10.43 -2.28
C VAL A 55 -12.62 -9.93 -3.26
N GLN A 56 -13.62 -10.78 -3.52
CA GLN A 56 -14.71 -10.48 -4.43
C GLN A 56 -16.05 -10.51 -3.69
N ARG A 57 -16.97 -9.64 -4.11
CA ARG A 57 -18.39 -9.73 -3.75
C ARG A 57 -19.04 -10.90 -4.49
N ALA A 58 -20.24 -11.29 -4.07
CA ALA A 58 -21.06 -12.29 -4.76
C ALA A 58 -21.34 -11.97 -6.25
N ASP A 59 -21.27 -10.70 -6.67
CA ASP A 59 -21.42 -10.30 -8.10
C ASP A 59 -20.09 -10.34 -8.89
N GLY A 60 -19.01 -10.84 -8.28
CA GLY A 60 -17.67 -10.94 -8.89
C GLY A 60 -16.90 -9.64 -8.93
N ARG A 61 -17.38 -8.55 -8.31
CA ARG A 61 -16.60 -7.30 -8.20
C ARG A 61 -15.51 -7.42 -7.15
N VAL A 62 -14.33 -6.90 -7.46
CA VAL A 62 -13.24 -6.74 -6.49
C VAL A 62 -13.66 -5.75 -5.40
N ILE A 63 -13.47 -6.11 -4.14
CA ILE A 63 -13.65 -5.24 -2.98
C ILE A 63 -12.26 -4.97 -2.39
N MET A 64 -11.80 -3.72 -2.48
CA MET A 64 -10.51 -3.29 -1.94
C MET A 64 -10.55 -1.79 -1.64
N THR A 65 -9.84 -1.34 -0.61
CA THR A 65 -9.61 0.09 -0.33
C THR A 65 -8.39 0.61 -1.09
N TRP A 66 -8.32 1.93 -1.28
CA TRP A 66 -7.13 2.57 -1.85
C TRP A 66 -5.87 2.28 -1.01
N SER A 67 -5.97 2.34 0.31
CA SER A 67 -4.89 2.02 1.25
C SER A 67 -4.35 0.60 1.08
N ALA A 68 -5.23 -0.39 0.86
CA ALA A 68 -4.82 -1.76 0.61
C ALA A 68 -4.09 -1.89 -0.73
N PHE A 69 -4.55 -1.19 -1.78
CA PHE A 69 -3.89 -1.16 -3.08
C PHE A 69 -2.50 -0.51 -2.99
N GLU A 70 -2.37 0.61 -2.30
CA GLU A 70 -1.08 1.26 -2.06
C GLU A 70 -0.13 0.37 -1.27
N GLY A 71 -0.64 -0.40 -0.29
CA GLY A 71 0.14 -1.42 0.40
C GLY A 71 0.68 -2.49 -0.54
N LEU A 72 -0.11 -2.95 -1.52
CA LEU A 72 0.35 -3.88 -2.56
C LEU A 72 1.44 -3.25 -3.44
N GLN A 73 1.28 -1.98 -3.80
CA GLN A 73 2.25 -1.22 -4.60
C GLN A 73 3.56 -1.02 -3.83
N ALA A 74 3.51 -0.61 -2.57
CA ALA A 74 4.68 -0.45 -1.71
C ALA A 74 5.40 -1.79 -1.51
N LYS A 75 4.67 -2.89 -1.34
CA LYS A 75 5.23 -4.24 -1.26
C LYS A 75 5.96 -4.62 -2.54
N ARG A 76 5.35 -4.37 -3.71
CA ARG A 76 5.94 -4.64 -5.02
C ARG A 76 7.20 -3.80 -5.27
N ALA A 77 7.21 -2.56 -4.80
CA ALA A 77 8.36 -1.65 -4.89
C ALA A 77 9.43 -1.91 -3.80
N GLY A 78 9.16 -2.78 -2.83
CA GLY A 78 10.09 -3.08 -1.74
C GLY A 78 10.24 -1.97 -0.69
N VAL A 79 9.29 -1.03 -0.64
CA VAL A 79 9.30 0.15 0.24
C VAL A 79 8.21 0.08 1.32
N LEU A 80 7.83 -1.12 1.74
CA LEU A 80 6.83 -1.36 2.76
C LEU A 80 7.12 -0.50 4.02
N PRO A 81 6.27 0.48 4.37
CA PRO A 81 6.47 1.29 5.55
C PRO A 81 6.45 0.41 6.80
N GLY A 82 7.46 0.51 7.66
CA GLY A 82 7.56 -0.31 8.86
C GLY A 82 8.24 -1.67 8.67
N ALA A 83 8.75 -1.98 7.48
CA ALA A 83 9.78 -3.01 7.35
C ALA A 83 11.03 -2.52 8.10
N SER A 84 11.19 -2.97 9.35
CA SER A 84 12.45 -2.80 10.10
C SER A 84 13.58 -3.18 9.15
N ALA A 85 14.50 -2.26 8.90
CA ALA A 85 15.74 -2.61 8.21
C ALA A 85 16.28 -3.88 8.89
N PRO A 86 16.64 -4.93 8.13
CA PRO A 86 17.21 -6.11 8.74
C PRO A 86 18.40 -5.62 9.57
N THR A 87 18.48 -6.03 10.84
CA THR A 87 19.61 -5.72 11.71
C THR A 87 20.87 -6.17 10.97
N ARG A 88 21.56 -5.22 10.34
CA ARG A 88 22.77 -5.50 9.59
C ARG A 88 23.80 -5.97 10.61
N THR A 89 24.23 -7.21 10.48
CA THR A 89 25.32 -7.74 11.30
C THR A 89 26.53 -6.81 11.13
N PRO A 90 27.15 -6.34 12.23
CA PRO A 90 28.28 -5.43 12.13
C PRO A 90 29.42 -6.09 11.35
N LEU A 91 30.01 -5.34 10.40
CA LEU A 91 31.14 -5.80 9.63
C LEU A 91 32.36 -5.95 10.55
N ILE A 92 32.92 -7.16 10.63
CA ILE A 92 34.14 -7.42 11.39
C ILE A 92 35.32 -7.27 10.42
N PRO A 93 36.24 -6.31 10.63
CA PRO A 93 37.41 -6.17 9.77
C PRO A 93 38.32 -7.39 9.91
N ILE A 94 38.62 -8.05 8.79
CA ILE A 94 39.64 -9.10 8.72
C ILE A 94 41.00 -8.41 8.81
N ARG A 95 41.70 -8.58 9.93
CA ARG A 95 43.06 -8.07 10.10
C ARG A 95 43.95 -8.73 9.05
N LYS A 96 44.71 -7.95 8.29
CA LYS A 96 45.71 -8.49 7.36
C LYS A 96 46.76 -9.28 8.16
N ALA A 97 47.02 -10.52 7.75
CA ALA A 97 48.15 -11.29 8.25
C ALA A 97 49.46 -10.58 7.87
N ALA A 98 50.40 -10.60 8.81
CA ALA A 98 51.69 -9.90 8.81
C ALA A 98 52.60 -10.28 7.64
#